data_AF-A0A969AZ28-F1
#
_entry.id   AF-A0A969AZ28-F1
#
_cell.length_a   1.000
_cell.length_b   1.000
_cell.length_c   1.000
_cell.angle_alpha   90.00
_cell.angle_beta   90.00
_cell.angle_gamma   90.00
#
_symmetry.space_group_name_H-M   'P 1'
#
loop_
_entity.id
_entity.type
_entity.pdbx_description
1 polymer ?
#
loop_
_entity_poly.entity_id
_entity_poly.type
_entity_poly.pdbx_seq_one_letter_code
_entity_poly.pdbx_strand_id
1 'polypeptide(L)'
;MPIQISYTFFDHLMVFAGHYLAVWINGKIKYDYNVAHMSSSISDIYQDKQSISPRFHKFDDYIAGFTENVFRGLDYGVNLGIGYKLEPFILSTAYSVGIPNLSPGSKDGRESGFNRRHRVVSFSVIIYCANDKCQHGFFLIPVKLTHLAQGVP
;
A
#
# COMPACT_ATOMS: atom_id res chain seq x y z
N MET A 1 7.28 -16.43 -5.10
CA MET A 1 5.97 -16.26 -4.43
C MET A 1 6.21 -16.00 -2.95
N PRO A 2 5.51 -15.05 -2.32
CA PRO A 2 5.61 -14.86 -0.88
C PRO A 2 5.14 -16.10 -0.13
N ILE A 3 5.94 -16.55 0.84
CA ILE A 3 5.59 -17.65 1.74
C ILE A 3 4.88 -17.05 2.96
N GLN A 4 3.70 -17.58 3.28
CA GLN A 4 2.92 -17.22 4.46
C GLN A 4 2.71 -18.45 5.33
N ILE A 5 2.86 -18.27 6.64
CA ILE A 5 2.57 -19.28 7.64
C ILE A 5 1.27 -18.86 8.33
N SER A 6 0.31 -19.77 8.39
CA SER A 6 -0.96 -19.57 9.08
C SER A 6 -1.19 -20.67 10.11
N TYR A 7 -1.84 -20.29 11.21
CA TYR A 7 -2.24 -21.20 12.27
C TYR A 7 -3.68 -20.91 12.67
N THR A 8 -4.49 -21.96 12.83
CA THR A 8 -5.90 -21.84 13.20
C THR A 8 -6.11 -22.31 14.63
N PHE A 9 -6.68 -21.45 15.45
CA PHE A 9 -7.16 -21.72 16.80
C PHE A 9 -8.68 -21.93 16.79
N PHE A 10 -9.14 -22.90 17.58
CA PHE A 10 -10.57 -23.12 17.86
C PHE A 10 -11.44 -23.20 16.58
N ASP A 11 -10.90 -23.80 15.52
CA ASP A 11 -11.52 -24.00 14.19
C ASP A 11 -11.96 -22.74 13.41
N HIS A 12 -12.00 -21.57 14.06
CA HIS A 12 -12.53 -20.34 13.51
C HIS A 12 -11.52 -19.19 13.50
N LEU A 13 -10.67 -19.07 14.51
CA LEU A 13 -9.72 -17.96 14.61
C LEU A 13 -8.43 -18.32 13.91
N MET A 14 -7.99 -17.50 12.97
CA MET A 14 -6.74 -17.70 12.23
C MET A 14 -5.76 -16.59 12.59
N VAL A 15 -4.49 -16.94 12.74
CA VAL A 15 -3.39 -15.96 12.75
C VAL A 15 -2.46 -16.30 11.60
N PHE A 16 -1.91 -15.29 10.94
CA PHE A 16 -0.96 -15.50 9.87
C PHE A 16 0.13 -14.44 9.87
N ALA A 17 1.32 -14.85 9.48
CA ALA A 17 2.44 -13.97 9.28
C ALA A 17 3.26 -14.43 8.07
N GLY A 18 3.87 -13.49 7.39
CA GLY A 18 4.68 -13.80 6.24
C GLY A 18 5.35 -12.59 5.64
N HIS A 19 6.02 -12.83 4.52
CA HIS A 19 6.58 -11.76 3.73
C HIS A 19 5.57 -11.31 2.68
N TYR A 20 5.65 -10.06 2.26
CA TYR A 20 4.92 -9.57 1.10
C TYR A 20 5.88 -8.92 0.11
N LEU A 21 5.56 -9.07 -1.16
CA LEU A 21 6.17 -8.33 -2.26
C LEU A 21 5.04 -7.55 -2.92
N ALA A 22 5.18 -6.24 -2.99
CA ALA A 22 4.26 -5.36 -3.68
C ALA A 22 4.96 -4.71 -4.87
N VAL A 23 4.26 -4.72 -6.00
CA VAL A 23 4.65 -4.03 -7.22
C VAL A 23 3.61 -2.95 -7.46
N TRP A 24 4.06 -1.71 -7.53
CA TRP A 24 3.22 -0.58 -7.92
C TRP A 24 3.07 -0.59 -9.43
N ILE A 25 1.83 -0.54 -9.92
CA ILE A 25 1.51 -0.53 -11.35
C ILE A 25 1.15 0.87 -11.84
N ASN A 26 0.24 1.56 -11.14
CA ASN A 26 -0.19 2.93 -11.45
C ASN A 26 -0.79 3.58 -10.20
N GLY A 27 -0.71 4.91 -10.07
CA GLY A 27 -1.32 5.68 -8.98
C GLY A 27 -1.68 7.11 -9.41
N LYS A 28 -2.65 7.69 -8.71
CA LYS A 28 -3.02 9.11 -8.84
C LYS A 28 -2.96 9.73 -7.46
N ILE A 29 -2.27 10.85 -7.30
CA ILE A 29 -2.37 11.68 -6.10
C ILE A 29 -3.26 12.87 -6.40
N LYS A 30 -4.14 13.17 -5.45
CA LYS A 30 -4.96 14.38 -5.42
C LYS A 30 -4.50 15.21 -4.23
N TYR A 31 -4.19 16.48 -4.47
CA TYR A 31 -3.89 17.44 -3.43
C TYR A 31 -5.04 18.45 -3.36
N ASP A 32 -5.65 18.55 -2.19
CA ASP A 32 -6.59 19.62 -1.86
C ASP A 32 -5.86 20.57 -0.90
N TYR A 33 -5.52 21.78 -1.37
CA TYR A 33 -4.89 22.79 -0.54
C TYR A 33 -5.73 24.06 -0.50
N ASN A 34 -5.86 24.62 0.69
CA ASN A 34 -6.57 25.87 0.94
C ASN A 34 -5.54 26.98 1.13
N VAL A 35 -5.52 27.95 0.22
CA VAL A 35 -4.65 29.12 0.34
C VAL A 35 -5.49 30.26 0.92
N ALA A 36 -5.28 30.55 2.20
CA ALA A 36 -5.85 31.74 2.82
C ALA A 36 -4.93 32.93 2.54
N HIS A 37 -5.39 33.87 1.70
CA HIS A 37 -4.68 35.13 1.49
C HIS A 37 -4.92 36.06 2.70
N MET A 38 -3.84 36.51 3.34
CA MET A 38 -3.87 37.35 4.56
C MET A 38 -4.66 38.67 4.43
N SER A 39 -5.09 39.06 3.23
CA SER A 39 -5.76 40.34 2.95
C SER A 39 -7.16 40.23 2.34
N SER A 40 -7.67 39.02 2.08
CA SER A 40 -8.93 38.83 1.33
C SER A 40 -9.72 37.66 1.91
N SER A 41 -11.00 37.88 2.25
CA SER A 41 -11.94 36.84 2.74
C SER A 41 -12.35 35.82 1.66
N ILE A 42 -11.52 35.61 0.65
CA ILE A 42 -11.75 34.72 -0.48
C ILE A 42 -10.83 33.51 -0.29
N SER A 43 -11.43 32.35 -0.03
CA SER A 43 -10.73 31.07 -0.01
C SER A 43 -10.92 30.41 -1.38
N ASP A 44 -9.85 30.33 -2.17
CA ASP A 44 -9.87 29.59 -3.42
C ASP A 44 -9.42 28.13 -3.16
N ILE A 45 -10.27 27.18 -3.56
CA ILE A 45 -9.98 25.75 -3.49
C ILE A 45 -9.33 25.34 -4.81
N TYR A 46 -8.05 25.01 -4.78
CA TYR A 46 -7.34 24.47 -5.94
C TYR A 46 -7.26 22.94 -5.84
N GLN A 47 -7.69 22.26 -6.91
CA GLN A 47 -7.54 20.81 -7.04
C GLN A 47 -6.45 20.51 -8.06
N ASP A 48 -5.34 19.90 -7.61
CA ASP A 48 -4.31 19.38 -8.50
C ASP A 48 -4.37 17.85 -8.58
N LYS A 49 -4.30 17.32 -9.81
CA LYS A 49 -4.33 15.88 -10.11
C LYS A 49 -3.04 15.51 -10.81
N GLN A 50 -2.17 14.80 -10.11
CA GLN A 50 -0.91 14.34 -10.68
C GLN A 50 -0.92 12.81 -10.87
N SER A 51 -0.56 12.39 -12.09
CA SER A 51 -0.37 10.99 -12.43
C SER A 51 1.01 10.54 -11.97
N ILE A 52 1.10 9.35 -11.38
CA ILE A 52 2.34 8.82 -10.83
C ILE A 52 2.66 7.50 -11.50
N SER A 53 3.87 7.45 -12.05
CA SER A 53 4.40 6.25 -12.68
C SER A 53 5.44 5.59 -11.77
N PRO A 54 5.36 4.27 -11.55
CA PRO A 54 6.35 3.55 -10.78
C PRO A 54 7.69 3.53 -11.52
N ARG A 55 8.79 3.77 -10.81
CA ARG A 55 10.15 3.61 -11.34
C ARG A 55 10.85 2.42 -10.66
N PHE A 56 11.53 1.63 -11.49
CA PHE A 56 12.28 0.44 -11.07
C PHE A 56 13.82 0.64 -11.16
N HIS A 57 14.26 1.83 -11.58
CA HIS A 57 15.66 2.17 -11.83
C HIS A 57 16.02 3.50 -11.14
N LYS A 58 17.33 3.77 -10.96
CA LYS A 58 17.81 5.05 -10.41
C LYS A 58 17.36 6.23 -11.28
N PHE A 59 16.86 7.28 -10.67
CA PHE A 59 16.45 8.52 -11.33
C PHE A 59 17.32 9.70 -10.88
N ASP A 60 17.30 10.76 -11.68
CA ASP A 60 17.97 12.02 -11.41
C ASP A 60 16.97 12.96 -10.70
N ASP A 61 17.34 13.44 -9.51
CA ASP A 61 16.46 14.27 -8.68
C ASP A 61 16.14 15.62 -9.34
N TYR A 62 17.03 16.12 -10.19
CA TYR A 62 16.86 17.41 -10.84
C TYR A 62 15.65 17.45 -11.78
N ILE A 63 15.32 16.30 -12.39
CA ILE A 63 14.17 16.16 -13.29
C ILE A 63 12.91 15.75 -12.51
N ALA A 64 13.05 14.95 -11.46
CA ALA A 64 11.94 14.44 -10.67
C ALA A 64 11.19 15.53 -9.88
N GLY A 65 11.88 16.56 -9.39
CA GLY A 65 11.27 17.59 -8.55
C GLY A 65 10.30 18.54 -9.25
N PHE A 66 10.37 18.67 -10.58
CA PHE A 66 9.66 19.73 -11.33
C PHE A 66 8.51 19.24 -12.21
N THR A 67 8.50 17.98 -12.65
CA THR A 67 7.54 17.51 -13.66
C THR A 67 6.87 16.17 -13.34
N GLU A 68 7.44 15.33 -12.47
CA GLU A 68 6.91 13.99 -12.19
C GLU A 68 7.08 13.61 -10.72
N ASN A 69 5.98 13.40 -10.00
CA ASN A 69 6.03 12.76 -8.69
C ASN A 69 6.54 11.32 -8.85
N VAL A 70 7.83 11.09 -8.57
CA VAL A 70 8.47 9.78 -8.71
C VAL A 70 8.17 8.92 -7.48
N PHE A 71 7.63 7.72 -7.72
CA PHE A 71 7.40 6.72 -6.69
C PHE A 71 8.19 5.44 -6.96
N ARG A 72 8.62 4.83 -5.86
CA ARG A 72 9.37 3.57 -5.84
C ARG A 72 8.41 2.43 -6.20
N GLY A 73 8.69 1.76 -7.31
CA GLY A 73 7.80 0.75 -7.90
C GLY A 73 7.77 -0.58 -7.15
N LEU A 74 8.77 -0.88 -6.33
CA LEU A 74 8.88 -2.13 -5.57
C LEU A 74 8.91 -1.85 -4.08
N ASP A 75 8.16 -2.65 -3.35
CA ASP A 75 8.09 -2.64 -1.89
C ASP A 75 8.10 -4.09 -1.40
N TYR A 76 8.91 -4.38 -0.40
CA TYR A 76 8.94 -5.71 0.23
C TYR A 76 8.95 -5.53 1.73
N GLY A 77 8.28 -6.45 2.42
CA GLY A 77 8.15 -6.35 3.86
C GLY A 77 7.53 -7.57 4.48
N VAL A 78 7.08 -7.38 5.71
CA VAL A 78 6.41 -8.41 6.50
C VAL A 78 4.97 -8.02 6.75
N ASN A 79 4.09 -9.02 6.82
CA ASN A 79 2.71 -8.87 7.22
C ASN A 79 2.39 -9.76 8.42
N LEU A 80 1.47 -9.29 9.24
CA LEU A 80 0.88 -10.01 10.35
C LEU A 80 -0.62 -9.76 10.31
N GLY A 81 -1.42 -10.80 10.47
CA GLY A 81 -2.86 -10.66 10.41
C GLY A 81 -3.60 -11.70 11.24
N ILE A 82 -4.88 -11.41 11.42
CA ILE A 82 -5.85 -12.28 12.06
C ILE A 82 -7.02 -12.49 11.10
N GLY A 83 -7.61 -13.67 11.16
CA GLY A 83 -8.76 -14.05 10.37
C GLY A 83 -9.81 -14.74 11.23
N TYR A 84 -11.05 -14.72 10.77
CA TYR A 84 -12.16 -15.41 11.37
C TYR A 84 -12.95 -16.15 10.29
N LYS A 85 -13.08 -17.47 10.45
CA LYS A 85 -13.74 -18.38 9.51
C LYS A 85 -15.22 -18.51 9.90
N LEU A 86 -16.08 -17.97 9.04
CA LEU A 86 -17.53 -17.98 9.11
C LEU A 86 -18.05 -18.73 7.90
N GLU A 87 -18.20 -20.06 7.94
CA GLU A 87 -18.56 -20.83 6.74
C GLU A 87 -19.76 -20.22 5.98
N PRO A 88 -19.63 -19.89 4.67
CA PRO A 88 -18.54 -20.17 3.70
C PRO A 88 -17.45 -19.07 3.53
N PHE A 89 -17.37 -18.10 4.42
CA PHE A 89 -16.50 -16.93 4.38
C PHE A 89 -15.28 -17.04 5.31
N ILE A 90 -14.20 -16.36 4.95
CA ILE A 90 -13.11 -15.98 5.86
C ILE A 90 -12.98 -14.48 5.80
N LEU A 91 -13.18 -13.83 6.94
CA LEU A 91 -12.88 -12.42 7.12
C LEU A 91 -11.47 -12.31 7.67
N SER A 92 -10.63 -11.45 7.13
CA SER A 92 -9.31 -11.21 7.71
C SER A 92 -8.90 -9.77 7.63
N THR A 93 -8.13 -9.37 8.64
CA THR A 93 -7.43 -8.09 8.68
C THR A 93 -5.94 -8.35 8.86
N ALA A 94 -5.11 -7.56 8.20
CA ALA A 94 -3.67 -7.64 8.36
C ALA A 94 -3.04 -6.26 8.39
N TYR A 95 -1.94 -6.19 9.12
CA TYR A 95 -1.05 -5.05 9.16
C TYR A 95 0.27 -5.46 8.51
N SER A 96 0.71 -4.66 7.54
CA SER A 96 1.96 -4.90 6.83
C SER A 96 2.90 -3.72 7.00
N VAL A 97 4.19 -4.03 7.20
CA VAL A 97 5.25 -3.04 7.32
C VAL A 97 6.30 -3.33 6.24
N GLY A 98 6.50 -2.34 5.38
CA GLY A 98 7.53 -2.35 4.35
C GLY A 98 8.91 -2.11 4.92
N ILE A 99 9.90 -2.83 4.41
CA ILE A 99 11.31 -2.59 4.69
C ILE A 99 11.71 -1.33 3.90
N PRO A 100 12.30 -0.32 4.55
CA PRO A 100 12.76 0.86 3.84
C PRO A 100 13.91 0.52 2.88
N ASN A 101 14.07 1.32 1.83
CA ASN A 101 15.27 1.34 0.99
C ASN A 101 15.54 0.13 0.08
N LEU A 102 14.52 -0.64 -0.29
CA LEU A 102 14.69 -1.74 -1.25
C LEU A 102 14.77 -1.30 -2.72
N SER A 103 14.23 -0.14 -3.03
CA SER A 103 14.30 0.45 -4.38
C SER A 103 15.51 1.35 -4.52
N PRO A 104 16.11 1.44 -5.71
CA PRO A 104 17.22 2.35 -5.97
C PRO A 104 16.83 3.78 -5.62
N GLY A 105 17.66 4.44 -4.80
CA GLY A 105 17.50 5.86 -4.53
C GLY A 105 18.02 6.73 -5.66
N SER A 106 17.89 8.03 -5.47
CA SER A 106 18.48 9.05 -6.35
C SER A 106 19.96 8.81 -6.64
N LYS A 107 20.39 9.17 -7.87
CA LYS A 107 21.82 9.17 -8.25
C LYS A 107 22.66 10.14 -7.43
N ASP A 108 22.07 11.20 -6.90
CA ASP A 108 22.79 12.28 -6.19
C ASP A 108 23.07 11.95 -4.72
N GLY A 109 22.63 10.79 -4.23
CA GLY A 109 22.87 10.35 -2.85
C GLY A 109 22.15 11.17 -1.77
N ARG A 110 21.37 12.19 -2.16
CA ARG A 110 20.58 13.06 -1.27
C ARG A 110 19.48 12.33 -0.51
N GLU A 111 19.05 11.16 -0.98
CA GLU A 111 18.06 10.32 -0.29
C GLU A 111 18.63 9.49 0.88
N SER A 112 19.96 9.50 1.12
CA SER A 112 20.61 8.65 2.13
C SER A 112 20.16 8.89 3.58
N GLY A 113 19.45 9.98 3.86
CA GLY A 113 18.89 10.28 5.19
C GLY A 113 17.38 10.01 5.35
N PHE A 114 16.64 9.73 4.27
CA PHE A 114 15.17 9.64 4.33
C PHE A 114 14.71 8.19 4.52
N ASN A 115 14.29 7.85 5.75
CA ASN A 115 13.72 6.54 6.06
C ASN A 115 12.20 6.53 5.81
N ARG A 116 11.77 6.27 4.57
CA ARG A 116 10.35 6.09 4.25
C ARG A 116 9.93 4.65 4.54
N ARG A 117 9.02 4.47 5.50
CA ARG A 117 8.42 3.17 5.83
C ARG A 117 6.99 3.11 5.34
N HIS A 118 6.64 2.07 4.60
CA HIS A 118 5.26 1.82 4.21
C HIS A 118 4.55 1.04 5.31
N ARG A 119 3.32 1.47 5.63
CA ARG A 119 2.42 0.80 6.56
C ARG A 119 1.10 0.60 5.84
N VAL A 120 0.57 -0.62 5.89
CA VAL A 120 -0.65 -0.99 5.19
C VAL A 120 -1.55 -1.72 6.16
N VAL A 121 -2.81 -1.27 6.28
CA VAL A 121 -3.88 -2.05 6.87
C VAL A 121 -4.70 -2.63 5.71
N SER A 122 -4.92 -3.94 5.71
CA SER A 122 -5.71 -4.62 4.69
C SER A 122 -6.89 -5.33 5.31
N PHE A 123 -8.01 -5.31 4.61
CA PHE A 123 -9.21 -6.09 4.92
C PHE A 123 -9.51 -6.98 3.72
N SER A 124 -9.82 -8.25 3.98
CA SER A 124 -10.17 -9.20 2.93
C SER A 124 -11.31 -10.10 3.36
N VAL A 125 -12.13 -10.46 2.37
CA VAL A 125 -13.20 -11.45 2.48
C VAL A 125 -12.89 -12.52 1.45
N ILE A 126 -12.71 -13.75 1.91
CA ILE A 126 -12.51 -14.92 1.05
C ILE A 126 -13.77 -15.75 1.13
N ILE A 127 -14.30 -16.15 -0.02
CA ILE A 127 -15.43 -17.07 -0.12
C ILE A 127 -14.84 -18.41 -0.55
N TYR A 128 -15.02 -19.45 0.25
CA TYR A 128 -14.64 -20.81 -0.13
C TYR A 128 -15.89 -21.69 -0.06
N CYS A 129 -16.09 -22.48 -1.11
CA CYS A 129 -17.18 -23.44 -1.12
C CYS A 129 -16.65 -24.82 -0.73
N ALA A 130 -17.23 -25.40 0.32
CA ALA A 130 -17.09 -26.82 0.61
C ALA A 130 -18.31 -27.56 0.03
N ASN A 131 -18.06 -28.59 -0.79
CA ASN A 131 -19.00 -29.48 -1.50
C ASN A 131 -19.46 -29.08 -2.92
N ASP A 132 -19.78 -30.12 -3.71
CA ASP A 132 -19.88 -30.30 -5.18
C ASP A 132 -20.71 -29.29 -6.01
N LYS A 133 -21.06 -28.10 -5.50
CA LYS A 133 -21.92 -27.12 -6.18
C LYS A 133 -21.29 -25.77 -6.48
N CYS A 134 -20.00 -25.56 -6.26
CA CYS A 134 -19.34 -24.31 -6.67
C CYS A 134 -18.38 -24.51 -7.83
N GLN A 135 -18.87 -24.28 -9.04
CA GLN A 135 -18.07 -24.32 -10.26
C GLN A 135 -17.23 -23.06 -10.53
N HIS A 136 -17.34 -21.98 -9.75
CA HIS A 136 -16.53 -20.77 -10.00
C HIS A 136 -16.15 -20.06 -8.70
N GLY A 137 -14.92 -20.28 -8.24
CA GLY A 137 -14.34 -19.50 -7.15
C GLY A 137 -14.07 -18.07 -7.60
N PHE A 138 -14.88 -17.12 -7.14
CA PHE A 138 -14.63 -15.69 -7.33
C PHE A 138 -13.53 -15.23 -6.36
N PHE A 139 -12.38 -14.89 -6.90
CA PHE A 139 -11.27 -14.29 -6.16
C PHE A 139 -11.57 -12.80 -5.97
N LEU A 140 -12.10 -12.41 -4.79
CA LEU A 140 -12.28 -11.00 -4.46
C LEU A 140 -10.91 -10.34 -4.29
N ILE A 141 -10.67 -9.32 -5.10
CA ILE A 141 -9.44 -8.52 -5.11
C ILE A 141 -9.32 -7.84 -3.74
N PRO A 142 -8.21 -8.00 -3.00
CA PRO A 142 -8.01 -7.31 -1.74
C PRO A 142 -8.06 -5.80 -1.98
N VAL A 143 -9.01 -5.11 -1.34
CA VAL A 143 -9.07 -3.65 -1.34
C VAL A 143 -7.99 -3.16 -0.39
N LYS A 144 -6.81 -2.84 -0.93
CA LYS A 144 -5.69 -2.29 -0.19
C LYS A 144 -5.93 -0.80 0.06
N LEU A 145 -6.47 -0.44 1.23
CA LEU A 145 -6.51 0.95 1.67
C LEU A 145 -5.13 1.34 2.21
N THR A 146 -4.28 1.90 1.36
CA THR A 146 -2.95 2.36 1.79
C THR A 146 -3.07 3.77 2.35
N HIS A 147 -3.11 3.91 3.67
CA HIS A 147 -2.89 5.21 4.30
C HIS A 147 -1.37 5.43 4.40
N LEU A 148 -0.81 6.14 3.43
CA LEU A 148 0.59 6.57 3.44
C LEU A 148 0.74 7.68 4.49
N ALA A 149 0.93 7.29 5.75
CA ALA A 149 1.39 8.21 6.78
C ALA A 149 2.87 8.50 6.52
N GLN A 150 3.15 9.58 5.80
CA GLN A 150 4.50 10.14 5.71
C GLN A 150 4.82 10.78 7.07
N GLY A 151 5.50 10.03 7.94
CA GLY A 151 6.13 10.62 9.12
C GLY A 151 7.30 11.47 8.66
N VAL A 152 7.16 12.79 8.75
CA VAL A 152 8.32 13.70 8.74
C VAL A 152 9.06 13.48 10.07
N PRO A 153 10.39 13.25 10.07
CA PRO A 153 11.16 13.15 11.31
C PRO A 153 11.14 14.45 12.11
#